data_AF-A0A109Q756-F1
#
_entry.id   AF-A0A109Q756-F1
#
_cell.length_a   1.000
_cell.length_b   1.000
_cell.length_c   1.000
_cell.angle_alpha   90.00
_cell.angle_beta   90.00
_cell.angle_gamma   90.00
#
_symmetry.space_group_name_H-M   'P 1'
#
loop_
_entity.id
_entity.type
_entity.pdbx_description
1 polymer ?
#
loop_
_entity_poly.entity_id
_entity_poly.type
_entity_poly.pdbx_seq_one_letter_code
_entity_poly.pdbx_strand_id
1 'polypeptide(L)' 'MRRALRQAQLYGHLQVRNDRLYYPGGSNPVCSVQLAREMVRSGLMTKRNGDYEITPEGRLAAESKLSH' A
#
# COMPACT_ATOMS: atom_id res chain seq x y z
N MET A 1 -3.27 -1.43 -7.49
CA MET A 1 -2.17 -1.78 -6.56
C MET A 1 -1.01 -0.79 -6.61
N ARG A 2 -0.43 -0.50 -7.78
CA ARG A 2 0.79 0.31 -7.93
C ARG A 2 0.77 1.72 -7.32
N ARG A 3 -0.35 2.45 -7.43
CA ARG A 3 -0.52 3.76 -6.76
C ARG A 3 -0.42 3.62 -5.25
N ALA A 4 -1.03 2.59 -4.68
CA ALA A 4 -1.00 2.35 -3.24
C ALA A 4 0.40 1.98 -2.74
N LEU A 5 1.12 1.15 -3.50
CA LEU A 5 2.51 0.84 -3.21
C LEU A 5 3.38 2.11 -3.27
N ARG A 6 3.26 2.95 -4.30
CA ARG A 6 4.00 4.22 -4.36
C ARG A 6 3.70 5.15 -3.18
N GLN A 7 2.45 5.21 -2.72
CA GLN A 7 2.10 6.03 -1.55
C GLN A 7 2.66 5.43 -0.26
N ALA A 8 2.57 4.12 -0.08
CA ALA A 8 3.20 3.43 1.05
C ALA A 8 4.73 3.59 1.05
N GLN A 9 5.37 3.60 -0.12
CA GLN A 9 6.80 3.88 -0.28
C GLN A 9 7.15 5.32 0.12
N LEU A 10 6.34 6.30 -0.27
CA LEU A 10 6.57 7.72 0.00
C LEU A 10 6.37 8.08 1.48
N TYR A 11 5.33 7.53 2.10
CA TYR A 11 4.94 7.87 3.48
C TYR A 11 5.35 6.83 4.52
N GLY A 12 5.97 5.73 4.10
CA GLY A 12 6.39 4.61 4.96
C GLY A 12 5.25 3.64 5.30
N HIS A 13 4.08 4.15 5.67
CA HIS A 13 2.92 3.34 6.05
C HIS A 13 1.59 3.96 5.60
N LEU A 14 0.54 3.14 5.56
CA LEU A 14 -0.84 3.54 5.29
C LEU A 14 -1.76 3.11 6.44
N GLN A 15 -2.63 4.00 6.86
CA GLN A 15 -3.58 3.82 7.96
C GLN A 15 -4.95 3.41 7.42
N VAL A 16 -5.65 2.52 8.14
CA VAL A 16 -7.04 2.17 7.81
C VAL A 16 -8.01 3.13 8.46
N ARG A 17 -8.96 3.66 7.67
CA ARG A 17 -10.13 4.41 8.13
C ARG A 17 -11.33 4.05 7.25
N ASN A 18 -12.47 3.71 7.84
CA ASN A 18 -13.72 3.44 7.10
C ASN A 18 -13.53 2.54 5.85
N ASP A 19 -12.92 1.36 6.04
CA ASP A 19 -12.63 0.37 4.98
C ASP A 19 -11.72 0.85 3.83
N ARG A 20 -11.01 1.95 4.02
CA ARG A 20 -10.04 2.50 3.05
C ARG A 20 -8.70 2.79 3.72
N LEU A 21 -7.65 2.78 2.92
CA LEU A 21 -6.30 3.12 3.33
C LEU A 21 -6.02 4.58 3.00
N TYR A 22 -5.34 5.27 3.90
CA TYR A 22 -4.94 6.66 3.79
C TYR A 22 -3.47 6.78 4.15
N TYR A 23 -2.74 7.71 3.54
CA TYR A 23 -1.44 8.09 4.08
C TYR A 23 -1.64 9.02 5.30
N PRO A 24 -0.68 9.08 6.23
CA PRO A 24 -0.74 9.96 7.38
C PRO A 24 -0.95 11.42 6.98
N GLY A 25 -1.99 12.07 7.52
CA GLY A 25 -2.35 13.45 7.18
C GLY A 25 -3.10 13.63 5.86
N GLY A 26 -3.40 12.55 5.14
CA GLY A 26 -4.18 12.56 3.91
C GLY A 26 -5.68 12.40 4.12
N SER A 27 -6.48 13.24 3.47
CA SER A 27 -7.95 13.09 3.42
C SER A 27 -8.43 12.23 2.24
N ASN A 28 -7.55 11.97 1.26
CA ASN A 28 -7.88 11.20 0.07
C ASN A 28 -7.55 9.72 0.25
N PRO A 29 -8.49 8.81 -0.07
CA PRO A 29 -8.22 7.39 0.03
C PRO A 29 -7.21 6.96 -1.03
N VAL A 30 -6.23 6.17 -0.60
CA VAL A 30 -5.20 5.57 -1.44
C VAL A 30 -5.73 4.30 -2.13
N CYS A 31 -6.38 3.42 -1.38
CA CYS A 31 -7.06 2.23 -1.87
C CYS A 31 -8.09 1.70 -0.87
N SER A 32 -8.88 0.70 -1.27
CA SER A 32 -9.74 -0.06 -0.33
C SER A 32 -8.92 -1.03 0.52
N VAL A 33 -9.44 -1.40 1.69
CA VAL A 33 -8.86 -2.45 2.54
C VAL A 33 -8.83 -3.80 1.81
N GLN A 34 -9.81 -4.10 0.97
CA GLN A 34 -9.80 -5.33 0.15
C GLN A 34 -8.57 -5.39 -0.75
N LEU A 35 -8.27 -4.31 -1.48
CA LEU A 35 -7.09 -4.24 -2.33
C LEU A 35 -5.80 -4.32 -1.51
N ALA A 36 -5.78 -3.73 -0.31
CA ALA A 36 -4.66 -3.84 0.60
C ALA A 36 -4.43 -5.29 1.08
N ARG A 37 -5.50 -6.03 1.38
CA ARG A 37 -5.42 -7.45 1.72
C ARG A 37 -4.89 -8.29 0.56
N GLU A 38 -5.28 -7.99 -0.68
CA GLU A 38 -4.70 -8.64 -1.86
C GLU A 38 -3.20 -8.37 -1.96
N MET A 39 -2.77 -7.12 -1.76
CA MET A 39 -1.33 -6.79 -1.76
C MET A 39 -0.57 -7.49 -0.62
N VAL A 40 -1.19 -7.66 0.55
CA VAL A 40 -0.62 -8.46 1.64
C VAL A 40 -0.51 -9.94 1.27
N ARG A 41 -1.56 -10.51 0.65
CA ARG A 41 -1.55 -11.90 0.18
C ARG A 41 -0.48 -12.15 -0.88
N SER A 42 -0.23 -11.17 -1.75
CA SER A 42 0.81 -11.24 -2.79
C SER A 42 2.21 -10.91 -2.29
N GLY A 43 2.41 -10.67 -0.98
CA GLY A 43 3.71 -10.34 -0.39
C GLY A 43 4.23 -8.93 -0.72
N LEU A 44 3.39 -8.05 -1.28
CA LEU A 44 3.76 -6.67 -1.65
C LEU A 44 3.59 -5.67 -0.49
N MET A 45 2.78 -6.04 0.50
CA MET A 45 2.59 -5.26 1.72
C MET A 45 2.60 -6.18 2.95
N THR A 46 2.89 -5.61 4.10
CA THR A 46 2.70 -6.26 5.39
C THR A 46 1.74 -5.43 6.23
N LYS A 47 0.94 -6.10 7.05
CA LYS A 47 0.06 -5.43 8.02
C LYS A 47 0.66 -5.57 9.41
N ARG A 48 1.02 -4.45 10.03
CA ARG A 48 1.61 -4.39 11.38
C ARG A 48 0.88 -3.36 12.22
N ASN A 49 0.40 -3.76 13.40
CA ASN A 49 -0.31 -2.89 14.36
C ASN A 49 -1.52 -2.10 13.78
N GLY A 50 -2.13 -2.60 12.70
CA GLY A 50 -3.25 -1.93 12.02
C GLY A 50 -2.84 -1.09 10.82
N ASP A 51 -1.55 -0.79 10.67
CA ASP A 51 -0.98 -0.08 9.54
C ASP A 51 -0.48 -1.04 8.47
N TYR A 52 -0.46 -0.56 7.22
CA TYR A 52 0.03 -1.29 6.07
C TYR A 52 1.34 -0.68 5.60
N GLU A 53 2.40 -1.46 5.65
CA GLU A 53 3.75 -1.08 5.24
C GLU A 53 4.12 -1.78 3.94
N ILE A 54 4.97 -1.14 3.13
CA ILE A 54 5.44 -1.74 1.89
C ILE A 54 6.61 -2.69 2.13
N THR A 55 6.60 -3.85 1.50
CA THR A 55 7.71 -4.80 1.52
C THR A 55 8.79 -4.42 0.49
N PRO A 56 10.00 -5.01 0.54
CA PRO A 56 10.98 -4.85 -0.53
C PRO A 56 10.43 -5.24 -1.90
N GLU A 57 9.66 -6.33 -2.00
CA GLU A 57 9.01 -6.81 -3.21
C GLU A 57 7.95 -5.82 -3.70
N GLY A 58 7.18 -5.25 -2.76
CA GLY A 58 6.23 -4.18 -3.04
C GLY A 58 6.88 -2.94 -3.63
N ARG A 59 8.08 -2.57 -3.15
CA ARG A 59 8.86 -1.44 -3.69
C ARG A 59 9.29 -1.70 -5.12
N LEU A 60 9.83 -2.90 -5.41
CA LEU A 60 10.15 -3.30 -6.77
C LEU A 60 8.92 -3.24 -7.67
N ALA A 61 7.77 -3.76 -7.23
CA ALA A 61 6.52 -3.68 -8.00
C ALA A 61 6.00 -2.25 -8.19
N ALA A 62 6.26 -1.34 -7.25
CA ALA A 62 5.93 0.08 -7.38
C ALA A 62 6.74 0.73 -8.51
N GLU A 63 8.02 0.38 -8.62
CA GLU A 63 9.01 0.97 -9.52
C GLU A 63 9.04 0.32 -10.91
N SER A 64 8.81 -0.99 -11.00
CA SER A 64 8.82 -1.75 -12.26
C SER A 64 7.76 -1.25 -13.23
N LYS A 65 8.11 -0.30 -14.12
CA LYS A 65 7.42 -0.18 -15.41
C LYS A 65 7.37 -1.62 -15.95
N LEU A 66 6.18 -2.15 -16.19
CA LEU A 66 6.06 -3.33 -17.02
C LEU A 66 6.68 -2.95 -18.36
N SER A 67 7.93 -3.33 -18.55
CA SER A 67 8.54 -3.51 -19.86
C SER A 67 7.99 -4.82 -20.40
N HIS A 68 6.76 -4.79 -20.91
CA HIS A 68 6.30 -5.60 -22.04
C HIS A 68 4.92 -5.12 -22.46
#